data_AF-A0AA51FBN6-F1
#
_entry.id   AF-A0AA51FBN6-F1
#
_cell.length_a   1.000
_cell.length_b   1.000
_cell.length_c   1.000
_cell.angle_alpha   90.00
_cell.angle_beta   90.00
_cell.angle_gamma   90.00
#
_symmetry.space_group_name_H-M   'P 1'
#
loop_
_entity.id
_entity.type
_entity.pdbx_description
1 polymer ?
#
loop_
_entity_poly.entity_id
_entity_poly.type
_entity_poly.pdbx_seq_one_letter_code
_entity_poly.pdbx_strand_id
1 'polypeptide(L)'
;VNDPAKNDATAQIDEGTLAALWELGAFGLQVPCELGGLGLSNTQYARLVEIVGAHDLGVGITLGAHQSIGFKGILLFGTEDQ
;
A
#
# COMPACT_ATOMS: atom_id res chain seq x y z
N VAL A 1 5.15 4.28 -14.88
CA VAL A 1 6.20 3.89 -13.90
C VAL A 1 6.05 2.41 -13.60
N ASN A 2 4.89 1.94 -13.11
CA ASN A 2 4.61 0.50 -13.02
C ASN A 2 4.42 -0.15 -14.40
N ASP A 3 4.95 -1.37 -14.57
CA ASP A 3 4.72 -2.25 -15.71
C ASP A 3 4.35 -3.65 -15.19
N PRO A 4 3.06 -4.05 -15.22
CA PRO A 4 2.61 -5.31 -14.64
C PRO A 4 3.14 -6.54 -15.39
N ALA A 5 3.37 -6.45 -16.70
CA ALA A 5 3.89 -7.58 -17.47
C ALA A 5 5.36 -7.85 -17.14
N LYS A 6 6.14 -6.79 -16.92
CA LYS A 6 7.52 -6.92 -16.42
C LYS A 6 7.56 -7.51 -15.02
N ASN A 7 6.69 -7.06 -14.12
CA ASN A 7 6.62 -7.57 -12.75
C ASN A 7 6.30 -9.07 -12.73
N ASP A 8 5.32 -9.50 -13.54
CA ASP A 8 4.95 -10.91 -13.68
C ASP A 8 6.11 -11.75 -14.26
N ALA A 9 6.70 -11.32 -15.37
CA ALA A 9 7.79 -12.04 -16.02
C ALA A 9 9.06 -12.19 -15.16
N THR A 10 9.29 -11.26 -14.23
CA THR A 10 10.44 -11.30 -13.31
C THR A 10 10.07 -11.84 -11.93
N ALA A 11 8.79 -12.12 -11.68
CA ALA A 11 8.23 -12.51 -10.38
C ALA A 11 8.58 -11.54 -9.23
N GLN A 12 8.86 -10.28 -9.54
CA GLN A 12 9.27 -9.24 -8.60
C GLN A 12 8.76 -7.88 -9.05
N ILE A 13 8.40 -7.01 -8.11
CA ILE A 13 8.07 -5.61 -8.43
C ILE A 13 9.38 -4.86 -8.66
N ASP A 14 9.47 -4.15 -9.79
CA ASP A 14 10.61 -3.29 -10.10
C ASP A 14 10.96 -2.33 -8.94
N GLU A 15 12.24 -2.26 -8.56
CA GLU A 15 12.70 -1.46 -7.41
C GLU A 15 12.35 0.03 -7.56
N GLY A 16 12.43 0.57 -8.78
CA GLY A 16 12.06 1.96 -9.05
C GLY A 16 10.56 2.20 -8.86
N THR A 17 9.73 1.20 -9.18
CA THR A 17 8.29 1.25 -8.89
C THR A 17 8.01 1.19 -7.39
N LEU A 18 8.68 0.31 -6.64
CA LEU A 18 8.54 0.24 -5.18
C LEU A 18 8.95 1.55 -4.51
N ALA A 19 10.08 2.13 -4.90
CA ALA A 19 10.54 3.42 -4.39
C ALA A 19 9.53 4.55 -4.71
N ALA A 20 9.01 4.60 -5.94
CA ALA A 20 7.99 5.59 -6.30
C ALA A 20 6.68 5.43 -5.50
N LEU A 21 6.25 4.19 -5.21
CA LEU A 21 5.09 3.92 -4.36
C LEU A 21 5.33 4.35 -2.91
N TRP A 22 6.55 4.20 -2.40
CA TRP A 22 6.96 4.70 -1.09
C TRP A 22 6.85 6.22 -1.02
N GLU A 23 7.46 6.94 -1.97
CA GLU A 23 7.42 8.40 -2.04
C GLU A 23 5.99 8.95 -2.23
N LEU A 24 5.12 8.19 -2.90
CA LEU A 24 3.70 8.54 -3.05
C LEU A 24 2.90 8.40 -1.74
N GLY A 25 3.43 7.70 -0.74
CA GLY A 25 2.72 7.36 0.50
C GLY A 25 1.82 6.12 0.39
N ALA A 26 1.96 5.31 -0.66
CA ALA A 26 1.09 4.17 -0.93
C ALA A 26 1.19 3.05 0.12
N PHE A 27 2.23 3.06 0.96
CA PHE A 27 2.41 2.10 2.08
C PHE A 27 1.68 2.52 3.36
N GLY A 28 1.21 3.77 3.47
CA GLY A 28 0.62 4.33 4.68
C GLY A 28 -0.77 4.95 4.46
N LEU A 29 -1.60 4.37 3.57
CA LEU A 29 -2.84 5.02 3.13
C LEU A 29 -3.80 5.32 4.29
N GLN A 30 -3.97 4.38 5.22
CA GLN A 30 -4.90 4.52 6.35
C GLN A 30 -4.22 4.94 7.67
N VAL A 31 -2.90 5.10 7.68
CA VAL A 31 -2.18 5.57 8.87
C VAL A 31 -2.54 7.04 9.10
N PRO A 32 -2.84 7.48 10.33
CA PRO A 32 -3.12 8.89 10.62
C PRO A 32 -1.99 9.82 10.16
N CYS A 33 -2.33 11.04 9.76
CA CYS A 33 -1.34 12.00 9.23
C CYS A 33 -0.29 12.38 10.28
N GLU A 34 -0.69 12.48 11.55
CA GLU A 34 0.18 12.74 12.69
C GLU A 34 1.20 11.63 12.97
N LEU A 35 0.95 10.42 12.46
CA LEU A 35 1.86 9.27 12.51
C LEU A 35 2.58 9.04 11.16
N GLY A 36 2.53 10.02 10.24
CA GLY A 36 3.25 9.99 8.96
C GLY A 36 2.52 9.31 7.80
N GLY A 37 1.23 9.02 7.94
CA GLY A 37 0.40 8.45 6.88
C GLY A 37 -0.41 9.46 6.08
N LEU A 38 -1.36 8.96 5.27
CA LEU A 38 -2.28 9.78 4.46
C LEU A 38 -3.67 9.97 5.09
N GLY A 39 -3.97 9.31 6.21
CA GLY A 39 -5.21 9.50 6.97
C GLY A 39 -6.50 9.13 6.24
N LEU A 40 -6.45 8.22 5.26
CA LEU A 40 -7.62 7.90 4.44
C LEU A 40 -8.65 7.06 5.17
N SER A 41 -9.92 7.42 5.01
CA SER A 41 -11.05 6.58 5.41
C SER A 41 -11.12 5.27 4.60
N ASN A 42 -11.89 4.29 5.08
CA ASN A 42 -12.10 3.03 4.34
C ASN A 42 -12.64 3.24 2.91
N THR A 43 -13.52 4.22 2.69
CA THR A 43 -14.08 4.51 1.36
C THR A 43 -13.04 5.13 0.43
N GLN A 44 -12.22 6.06 0.92
CA GLN A 44 -11.12 6.63 0.13
C GLN A 44 -10.06 5.58 -0.17
N TYR A 45 -9.72 4.74 0.82
CA TYR A 45 -8.83 3.60 0.66
C TYR A 45 -9.34 2.64 -0.43
N ALA A 46 -10.62 2.26 -0.38
CA ALA A 46 -11.23 1.39 -1.38
C ALA A 46 -11.11 1.98 -2.81
N ARG A 47 -11.33 3.29 -2.96
CA ARG A 47 -11.18 3.99 -4.25
C ARG A 47 -9.75 3.95 -4.79
N LEU A 48 -8.74 3.94 -3.94
CA LEU A 48 -7.34 3.80 -4.40
C LEU A 48 -6.99 2.34 -4.67
N VAL A 49 -7.46 1.41 -3.83
CA VAL A 49 -7.22 -0.02 -4.02
C VAL A 49 -7.84 -0.55 -5.30
N GLU A 50 -9.02 -0.07 -5.71
CA GLU A 50 -9.57 -0.46 -7.03
C GLU A 50 -8.68 -0.04 -8.20
N ILE A 51 -8.01 1.11 -8.10
CA ILE A 51 -7.08 1.58 -9.14
C ILE A 51 -5.87 0.66 -9.18
N VAL A 52 -5.26 0.36 -8.01
CA VAL A 52 -4.13 -0.57 -7.95
C VAL A 52 -4.53 -1.93 -8.50
N GLY A 53 -5.67 -2.49 -8.07
CA GLY A 53 -6.15 -3.79 -8.52
C GLY A 53 -6.49 -3.86 -10.01
N ALA A 54 -6.96 -2.76 -10.61
CA ALA A 54 -7.22 -2.69 -12.05
C ALA A 54 -5.94 -2.66 -12.89
N HIS A 55 -4.81 -2.23 -12.32
CA HIS A 55 -3.54 -2.10 -13.04
C HIS A 55 -2.56 -3.24 -12.76
N ASP A 56 -2.46 -3.70 -11.52
CA ASP A 56 -1.50 -4.74 -11.12
C ASP A 56 -1.89 -5.36 -9.75
N LEU A 57 -2.44 -6.57 -9.78
CA LEU A 57 -2.79 -7.31 -8.56
C LEU A 57 -1.57 -7.79 -7.78
N GLY A 58 -0.40 -7.97 -8.42
CA GLY A 58 0.84 -8.31 -7.72
C GLY A 58 1.26 -7.16 -6.79
N VAL A 59 1.29 -5.94 -7.32
CA VAL A 59 1.50 -4.71 -6.51
C VAL A 59 0.40 -4.56 -5.46
N GLY A 60 -0.86 -4.81 -5.83
CA GLY A 60 -2.01 -4.77 -4.91
C GLY A 60 -1.83 -5.69 -3.69
N ILE A 61 -1.34 -6.92 -3.89
CA ILE A 61 -1.05 -7.85 -2.81
C ILE A 61 0.13 -7.38 -1.96
N THR A 62 1.22 -6.87 -2.55
CA THR A 62 2.35 -6.34 -1.77
C THR A 62 1.91 -5.21 -0.84
N LEU A 63 1.15 -4.23 -1.36
CA LEU A 63 0.64 -3.12 -0.55
C LEU A 63 -0.40 -3.59 0.47
N GLY A 64 -1.32 -4.47 0.06
CA GLY A 64 -2.39 -4.99 0.89
C GLY A 64 -1.87 -5.87 2.03
N ALA A 65 -0.95 -6.80 1.75
CA ALA A 65 -0.30 -7.62 2.76
C ALA A 65 0.41 -6.75 3.80
N HIS A 66 1.09 -5.68 3.38
CA HIS A 66 1.73 -4.73 4.28
C HIS A 66 0.74 -3.98 5.19
N GLN A 67 -0.31 -3.35 4.62
CA GLN A 67 -1.14 -2.39 5.38
C GLN A 67 -2.57 -2.81 5.67
N SER A 68 -3.17 -3.65 4.81
CA SER A 68 -4.54 -4.14 5.05
C SER A 68 -4.57 -5.14 6.19
N ILE A 69 -3.50 -5.91 6.36
CA ILE A 69 -3.36 -6.95 7.38
C ILE A 69 -2.04 -6.86 8.16
N GLY A 70 -0.91 -6.56 7.53
CA GLY A 70 0.43 -6.64 8.15
C GLY A 70 0.58 -5.78 9.40
N PHE A 71 0.40 -4.46 9.28
CA PHE A 71 0.39 -3.56 10.44
C PHE A 71 -1.03 -3.21 10.93
N LYS A 72 -2.09 -3.71 10.28
CA LYS A 72 -3.47 -3.36 10.63
C LYS A 72 -3.81 -3.66 12.10
N GLY A 73 -3.21 -4.70 12.67
CA GLY A 73 -3.35 -5.01 14.10
C GLY A 73 -2.87 -3.88 15.01
N ILE A 74 -1.77 -3.19 14.65
CA ILE A 74 -1.27 -2.03 15.41
C ILE A 74 -2.26 -0.88 15.30
N LEU A 75 -2.75 -0.56 14.10
CA LEU A 75 -3.75 0.51 13.95
C LEU A 75 -5.06 0.25 14.70
N LEU A 76 -5.48 -1.01 14.82
CA LEU A 76 -6.75 -1.36 15.47
C LEU A 76 -6.63 -1.59 16.98
N PHE A 77 -5.48 -2.07 17.44
CA PHE A 77 -5.32 -2.62 18.79
C PHE A 77 -4.01 -2.20 19.49
N GLY A 78 -3.17 -1.41 18.83
CA GLY A 78 -1.90 -0.94 19.37
C GLY A 78 -2.08 0.01 20.55
N THR A 79 -1.11 0.00 21.45
CA THR A 79 -0.95 1.05 22.46
C THR A 79 -0.28 2.28 21.84
N GLU A 80 -0.26 3.40 22.56
CA GLU A 80 0.43 4.62 22.08
C GLU A 80 1.93 4.41 21.78
N ASP A 81 2.61 3.57 22.56
CA ASP A 81 4.04 3.25 22.36
C ASP A 81 4.32 2.28 21.18
N GLN A 82 3.31 1.60 20.63
CA GLN A 82 3.47 0.56 19.60
C GLN A 82 3.22 1.10 18.19
#